data_AF-A0A4Y3L304-F1
#
_entry.id   AF-A0A4Y3L304-F1
#
_cell.length_a   1.000
_cell.length_b   1.000
_cell.length_c   1.000
_cell.angle_alpha   90.00
_cell.angle_beta   90.00
_cell.angle_gamma   90.00
#
_symmetry.space_group_name_H-M   'P 1'
#
loop_
_entity.id
_entity.type
_entity.pdbx_description
1 polymer ?
#
loop_
_entity_poly.entity_id
_entity_poly.type
_entity_poly.pdbx_seq_one_letter_code
_entity_poly.pdbx_strand_id
1 'polypeptide(L)'
;MSAASPSPDGAPSPDDAPPASRPHVRVVRGAPDDVELAALVAGLVAAASDAGGTEGPAPRSAWSDRARVLRGTVAPAAGPDAWRWSLRG
;
A
#
# COMPACT_ATOMS: atom_id res chain seq x y z
N MET A 1 17.48 6.57 -55.80
CA MET A 1 16.43 6.40 -54.77
C MET A 1 17.15 6.01 -53.49
N SER A 2 17.35 6.95 -52.57
CA SER A 2 18.12 6.73 -51.33
C SER A 2 17.14 6.40 -50.20
N ALA A 3 17.29 5.23 -49.58
CA ALA A 3 16.50 4.81 -48.44
C ALA A 3 16.98 5.56 -47.18
N ALA A 4 16.08 6.24 -46.49
CA ALA A 4 16.35 6.83 -45.19
C ALA A 4 16.46 5.72 -44.13
N SER A 5 17.64 5.56 -43.52
CA SER A 5 17.83 4.71 -42.34
C SER A 5 17.07 5.29 -41.14
N PRO A 6 16.37 4.47 -40.34
CA PRO A 6 15.84 4.92 -39.05
C PRO A 6 16.99 5.07 -38.04
N SER A 7 17.08 6.24 -37.41
CA SER A 7 17.98 6.46 -36.27
C SER A 7 17.48 5.67 -35.04
N PRO A 8 18.34 4.94 -34.33
CA PRO A 8 18.04 4.50 -32.98
C PRO A 8 18.25 5.67 -32.00
N ASP A 9 17.66 5.54 -30.82
CA ASP A 9 17.76 6.43 -29.66
C ASP A 9 16.88 7.69 -29.61
N GLY A 10 15.67 7.47 -29.09
CA GLY A 10 15.03 8.40 -28.15
C GLY A 10 15.12 7.83 -26.73
N ALA A 11 16.32 7.68 -26.19
CA ALA A 11 16.45 7.40 -24.76
C ALA A 11 16.02 8.67 -24.00
N PRO A 12 15.03 8.60 -23.08
CA PRO A 12 14.63 9.76 -22.30
C PRO A 12 15.84 10.26 -21.50
N SER A 13 16.08 11.56 -21.55
CA SER A 13 17.12 12.20 -20.73
C SER A 13 16.80 11.95 -19.24
N PRO A 14 17.79 11.86 -18.34
CA PRO A 14 17.54 11.59 -16.92
C PRO A 14 16.63 12.63 -16.25
N ASP A 15 16.51 13.82 -16.84
CA ASP A 15 15.58 14.88 -16.42
C ASP A 15 14.11 14.63 -16.83
N ASP A 16 13.84 13.69 -17.73
CA ASP A 16 12.50 13.31 -18.21
C ASP A 16 11.85 12.20 -17.36
N ALA A 17 12.54 11.74 -16.31
CA ALA A 17 11.99 10.78 -15.36
C ALA A 17 10.92 11.46 -14.48
N PRO A 18 9.69 10.91 -14.38
CA PRO A 18 8.68 11.47 -13.50
C PRO A 18 9.21 11.53 -12.06
N PRO A 19 8.97 12.62 -11.31
CA PRO A 19 9.53 12.78 -9.99
C PRO A 19 9.10 11.61 -9.10
N ALA A 20 10.07 10.89 -8.54
CA ALA A 20 9.81 9.76 -7.68
C ALA A 20 8.89 10.20 -6.52
N SER A 21 7.66 9.69 -6.50
CA SER A 21 6.67 10.01 -5.48
C SER A 21 7.21 9.65 -4.11
N ARG A 22 7.35 10.65 -3.23
CA ARG A 22 7.80 10.44 -1.86
C ARG A 22 6.72 9.67 -1.10
N PRO A 23 7.09 8.69 -0.26
CA PRO A 23 6.13 7.90 0.49
C PRO A 23 5.39 8.81 1.49
N HIS A 24 4.07 8.66 1.58
CA HIS A 24 3.23 9.40 2.54
C HIS A 24 3.50 8.99 3.99
N VAL A 25 4.07 7.80 4.21
CA VAL A 25 4.37 7.26 5.54
C VAL A 25 5.76 6.65 5.57
N ARG A 26 6.46 6.81 6.70
CA ARG A 26 7.78 6.21 6.95
C ARG A 26 7.69 5.25 8.13
N VAL A 27 8.12 4.01 7.91
CA VAL A 27 8.25 3.03 9.00
C VAL A 27 9.50 3.34 9.81
N VAL A 28 9.33 3.62 11.10
CA VAL A 28 10.43 3.76 12.05
C VAL A 28 10.57 2.45 12.82
N ARG A 29 11.78 1.88 12.85
CA ARG A 29 12.07 0.68 13.67
C ARG A 29 12.56 1.16 15.03
N GLY A 30 11.81 0.84 16.08
CA GLY A 30 12.13 1.16 17.47
C GLY A 30 11.49 0.16 18.43
N ALA A 31 11.74 0.31 19.73
CA ALA A 31 11.12 -0.47 20.79
C ALA A 31 10.37 0.52 21.72
N PRO A 32 9.10 0.83 21.43
CA PRO A 32 8.32 1.76 22.25
C PRO A 32 8.13 1.17 23.65
N ASP A 33 8.13 2.04 24.66
CA ASP A 33 7.72 1.62 26.00
C ASP A 33 6.18 1.48 26.11
N ASP A 34 5.70 0.93 27.23
CA ASP A 34 4.27 0.67 27.44
C ASP A 34 3.44 1.97 27.43
N VAL A 35 4.01 3.08 27.90
CA VAL A 35 3.34 4.39 27.96
C VAL A 35 3.22 4.98 26.57
N GLU A 36 4.28 4.92 25.78
CA GLU A 36 4.31 5.36 24.38
C GLU A 36 3.36 4.53 23.51
N LEU A 37 3.34 3.21 23.69
CA LEU A 37 2.42 2.33 23.00
C LEU A 37 0.95 2.65 23.35
N ALA A 38 0.67 2.86 24.64
CA ALA A 38 -0.66 3.25 25.10
C ALA A 38 -1.09 4.61 24.53
N ALA A 39 -0.19 5.59 24.49
CA ALA A 39 -0.45 6.91 23.92
C ALA A 39 -0.76 6.83 22.42
N LEU A 40 -0.04 6.00 21.66
CA LEU A 40 -0.31 5.78 20.25
C LEU A 40 -1.70 5.17 20.03
N VAL A 41 -2.04 4.13 20.78
CA VAL A 41 -3.35 3.47 20.69
C VAL A 41 -4.47 4.44 21.06
N ALA A 42 -4.31 5.21 22.13
CA ALA A 42 -5.28 6.22 22.54
C ALA A 42 -5.52 7.28 21.45
N GLY A 43 -4.45 7.75 20.79
CA GLY A 43 -4.54 8.68 19.67
C GLY A 43 -5.30 8.10 18.48
N LEU A 44 -5.07 6.83 18.12
CA LEU A 44 -5.77 6.14 17.04
C LEU A 44 -7.27 5.99 17.33
N VAL A 45 -7.63 5.61 18.57
CA VAL A 45 -9.04 5.49 18.99
C VAL A 45 -9.74 6.85 18.97
N ALA A 46 -9.08 7.90 19.45
CA ALA A 46 -9.62 9.25 19.41
C ALA A 46 -9.87 9.72 17.97
N ALA A 47 -8.91 9.51 17.07
CA ALA A 47 -9.03 9.85 15.65
C ALA A 47 -10.15 9.05 14.94
N ALA A 48 -10.29 7.75 15.24
CA ALA A 48 -11.35 6.92 14.69
C ALA A 48 -12.74 7.35 15.19
N SER A 49 -12.85 7.78 16.44
CA SER A 49 -14.11 8.24 17.04
C SER A 49 -14.61 9.54 16.40
N ASP A 50 -13.71 10.37 15.91
CA ASP A 50 -14.03 11.63 15.20
C ASP A 50 -14.52 11.37 13.75
N ALA A 51 -14.26 10.19 13.19
CA ALA A 51 -14.52 9.89 11.78
C ALA A 51 -16.00 9.65 11.41
N GLY A 52 -16.92 9.60 12.37
CA GLY A 52 -18.36 9.87 12.22
C GLY A 52 -19.14 9.25 11.04
N GLY A 53 -18.69 8.15 10.45
CA GLY A 53 -19.27 7.58 9.22
C GLY A 53 -20.20 6.39 9.46
N THR A 54 -21.33 6.36 8.77
CA THR A 54 -22.35 5.29 8.80
C THR A 54 -21.74 3.89 8.73
N GLU A 55 -22.02 3.07 9.75
CA GLU A 55 -21.67 1.65 9.85
C GLU A 55 -22.43 0.83 8.77
N GLY A 56 -22.02 0.94 7.51
CA GLY A 56 -22.26 -0.11 6.54
C GLY A 56 -21.50 -1.38 6.97
N PRO A 57 -21.86 -2.59 6.49
CA PRO A 57 -21.11 -3.78 6.84
C PRO A 57 -19.63 -3.58 6.51
N ALA A 58 -18.79 -3.56 7.55
CA ALA A 58 -17.36 -3.41 7.38
C ALA A 58 -16.87 -4.48 6.40
N PRO A 59 -16.05 -4.11 5.40
CA PRO A 59 -15.38 -5.10 4.56
C PRO A 59 -14.70 -6.12 5.48
N ARG A 60 -14.74 -7.42 5.11
CA ARG A 60 -13.96 -8.39 5.88
C ARG A 60 -12.49 -8.12 5.60
N SER A 61 -11.75 -7.73 6.64
CA SER A 61 -10.30 -7.60 6.58
C SER A 61 -9.68 -8.77 5.85
N ALA A 62 -8.91 -8.46 4.81
CA ALA A 62 -8.21 -9.48 4.04
C ALA A 62 -7.19 -10.25 4.90
N TRP A 63 -6.82 -9.73 6.08
CA TRP A 63 -5.97 -10.41 7.06
C TRP A 63 -6.71 -11.51 7.83
N SER A 64 -8.01 -11.34 8.04
CA SER A 64 -8.89 -12.34 8.69
C SER A 64 -9.45 -13.37 7.71
N ASP A 65 -9.01 -13.35 6.45
CA ASP A 65 -9.48 -14.28 5.42
C ASP A 65 -9.02 -15.72 5.71
N ARG A 66 -10.00 -16.56 6.09
CA ARG A 66 -9.79 -17.98 6.41
C ARG A 66 -9.22 -18.77 5.22
N ALA A 67 -9.43 -18.32 3.98
CA ALA A 67 -8.84 -18.94 2.81
C ALA A 67 -7.31 -19.02 2.94
N ARG A 68 -6.63 -18.03 3.55
CA ARG A 68 -5.17 -18.08 3.74
C ARG A 68 -4.66 -19.21 4.63
N VAL A 69 -5.51 -19.75 5.51
CA VAL A 69 -5.15 -20.84 6.44
C VAL A 69 -5.44 -22.21 5.81
N LEU A 70 -6.29 -22.25 4.77
CA LEU A 70 -6.62 -23.48 4.05
C LEU A 70 -5.59 -23.72 2.95
N ARG A 71 -4.83 -24.81 3.04
CA ARG A 71 -3.95 -25.24 1.93
C ARG A 71 -4.80 -25.53 0.69
N GLY A 72 -4.46 -24.88 -0.42
CA GLY A 72 -5.04 -25.17 -1.74
C GLY A 72 -6.03 -24.13 -2.28
N THR A 73 -6.42 -23.12 -1.50
CA THR A 73 -7.11 -21.96 -2.08
C THR A 73 -6.09 -21.09 -2.80
N VAL A 74 -6.36 -20.77 -4.07
CA VAL A 74 -5.53 -19.87 -4.88
C VAL A 74 -5.62 -18.49 -4.24
N ALA A 75 -4.60 -18.12 -3.45
CA ALA A 75 -4.40 -16.74 -3.07
C ALA A 75 -4.36 -15.89 -4.36
N PRO A 76 -4.92 -14.67 -4.38
CA PRO A 76 -4.78 -13.79 -5.53
C PRO A 76 -3.29 -13.72 -5.90
N ALA A 77 -2.98 -13.95 -7.18
CA ALA A 77 -1.59 -13.89 -7.65
C ALA A 77 -0.95 -12.58 -7.19
N ALA A 78 0.28 -12.65 -6.69
CA ALA A 78 1.03 -11.48 -6.25
C ALA A 78 1.32 -10.57 -7.45
N GLY A 79 0.36 -9.74 -7.81
CA GLY A 79 0.49 -8.68 -8.81
C GLY A 79 0.93 -7.36 -8.18
N PRO A 80 1.20 -6.33 -9.00
CA PRO A 80 1.65 -5.01 -8.54
C PRO A 80 0.71 -4.36 -7.52
N ASP A 81 -0.57 -4.70 -7.57
CA ASP A 81 -1.62 -4.19 -6.68
C ASP A 81 -2.03 -5.17 -5.58
N ALA A 82 -1.29 -6.27 -5.38
CA ALA A 82 -1.63 -7.27 -4.37
C ALA A 82 -1.60 -6.70 -2.94
N TRP A 83 -0.82 -5.64 -2.71
CA TRP A 83 -0.79 -4.90 -1.45
C TRP A 83 -2.09 -4.12 -1.19
N ARG A 84 -2.91 -3.78 -2.21
CA ARG A 84 -4.17 -3.06 -2.01
C ARG A 84 -5.18 -3.87 -1.19
N TRP A 85 -5.02 -5.19 -1.17
CA TRP A 85 -5.80 -6.06 -0.31
C TRP A 85 -5.44 -5.90 1.18
N SER A 86 -4.23 -5.44 1.53
CA SER A 86 -3.90 -5.13 2.93
C SER A 86 -4.60 -3.87 3.44
N LEU A 87 -5.03 -2.98 2.53
CA LEU A 87 -5.78 -1.76 2.83
C LEU A 87 -7.29 -1.96 2.88
N ARG A 88 -7.80 -3.12 2.46
CA ARG A 88 -9.21 -3.48 2.64
C ARG A 88 -9.33 -4.24 3.95
N GLY A 89 -9.35 -3.44 5.03
CA GLY A 89 -9.70 -3.82 6.40
C GLY A 89 -11.20 -3.81 6.60
#